data_AF-A0A183J861-F1
#
_entry.id   AF-A0A183J861-F1
#
_cell.length_a   1.000
_cell.length_b   1.000
_cell.length_c   1.000
_cell.angle_alpha   90.00
_cell.angle_beta   90.00
_cell.angle_gamma   90.00
#
_symmetry.space_group_name_H-M   'P 1'
#
loop_
_entity.id
_entity.type
_entity.pdbx_description
1 polymer ?
#
loop_
_entity_poly.entity_id
_entity_poly.type
_entity_poly.pdbx_seq_one_letter_code
_entity_poly.pdbx_strand_id
1 'polypeptide(L)' 'MTLSNSAEKEITKAIYRNRGLWKISVSVRLPEARQKIDKALLRNSELSTDK' A
#
# COMPACT_ATOMS: atom_id res chain seq x y z
N MET A 1 5.02 9.27 22.39
CA MET A 1 3.77 8.90 21.69
C MET A 1 4.12 8.61 20.23
N THR A 2 4.42 7.36 19.88
CA THR A 2 4.80 6.96 18.52
C THR A 2 3.56 6.78 17.65
N LEU A 3 3.02 7.91 17.18
CA LEU A 3 1.92 7.96 16.19
C LEU A 3 2.25 7.17 14.90
N SER A 4 3.54 7.00 14.60
CA SER A 4 4.03 6.32 13.39
C SER A 4 3.52 4.88 13.24
N ASN A 5 3.53 4.06 14.30
CA ASN A 5 3.17 2.64 14.15
C ASN A 5 1.70 2.41 13.82
N SER A 6 0.78 3.22 14.37
CA SER A 6 -0.65 3.05 14.12
C SER A 6 -1.05 3.68 12.80
N ALA A 7 -0.55 4.89 12.50
CA ALA A 7 -0.81 5.58 11.24
C ALA A 7 -0.27 4.80 10.04
N GLU A 8 0.95 4.27 10.10
CA GLU A 8 1.54 3.50 8.99
C GLU A 8 0.76 2.21 8.72
N LYS A 9 0.26 1.55 9.76
CA LYS A 9 -0.60 0.35 9.62
C LYS A 9 -1.93 0.68 8.97
N GLU A 10 -2.57 1.76 9.38
CA GLU A 10 -3.86 2.19 8.81
C GLU A 10 -3.70 2.65 7.35
N ILE A 11 -2.64 3.41 7.04
CA ILE A 11 -2.30 3.81 5.66
C ILE A 11 -2.08 2.56 4.78
N THR A 12 -1.27 1.61 5.25
CA THR A 12 -1.00 0.34 4.53
C THR A 12 -2.30 -0.43 4.29
N LYS A 13 -3.17 -0.52 5.30
CA LYS A 13 -4.45 -1.24 5.20
C LYS A 13 -5.40 -0.55 4.21
N ALA A 14 -5.45 0.78 4.21
CA ALA A 14 -6.22 1.56 3.26
C ALA A 14 -5.70 1.35 1.81
N ILE A 15 -4.39 1.42 1.60
CA ILE A 15 -3.76 1.17 0.28
C ILE A 15 -4.04 -0.26 -0.19
N TYR A 16 -3.88 -1.25 0.68
CA TYR A 16 -4.10 -2.65 0.34
C TYR A 16 -5.54 -2.96 -0.08
N ARG A 17 -6.52 -2.33 0.61
CA ARG A 17 -7.94 -2.43 0.27
C ARG A 17 -8.29 -1.66 -1.00
N ASN A 18 -7.53 -0.62 -1.34
CA ASN A 18 -7.73 0.14 -2.56
C ASN A 18 -7.31 -0.70 -3.79
N ARG A 19 -8.21 -0.81 -4.76
CA ARG A 19 -7.98 -1.55 -6.03
C ARG A 19 -7.76 -0.66 -7.25
N GLY A 20 -7.91 0.66 -7.08
CA GLY A 20 -7.71 1.64 -8.15
C GLY A 20 -6.37 2.36 -8.10
N LEU A 21 -5.61 2.22 -7.00
CA LEU A 21 -4.26 2.77 -6.89
C LEU A 21 -3.25 1.86 -7.60
N TRP A 22 -2.52 2.44 -8.53
CA TRP A 22 -1.59 1.80 -9.44
C TRP A 22 -0.17 2.37 -9.23
N LYS A 23 -0.06 3.55 -8.62
CA LYS A 23 1.19 4.17 -8.18
C LYS A 23 0.97 4.96 -6.90
N ILE A 24 1.86 4.82 -5.92
CA ILE A 24 1.89 5.64 -4.70
C ILE A 24 3.33 5.94 -4.28
N SER A 25 3.58 7.16 -3.80
CA SER A 25 4.87 7.57 -3.23
C SER A 25 4.69 7.89 -1.75
N VAL A 26 4.89 6.89 -0.89
CA VAL A 26 4.84 7.03 0.57
C VAL A 26 6.09 6.44 1.21
N SER A 27 6.68 7.19 2.13
CA SER A 27 7.84 6.75 2.92
C SER A 27 7.35 6.06 4.19
N VAL A 28 7.35 4.73 4.17
CA VAL A 28 7.08 3.88 5.34
C VAL A 28 8.40 3.40 5.95
N ARG A 29 8.49 3.42 7.27
CA ARG A 29 9.65 2.93 8.05
C ARG A 29 9.58 1.42 8.28
N LEU A 30 8.38 0.85 8.20
CA LEU A 30 8.12 -0.58 8.39
C LEU A 30 8.35 -1.35 7.08
N PRO A 31 9.29 -2.31 7.04
CA PRO A 31 9.53 -3.12 5.83
C PRO A 31 8.31 -3.97 5.46
N GLU A 32 7.55 -4.46 6.44
CA GLU A 32 6.31 -5.21 6.22
C GLU A 32 5.23 -4.37 5.50
N ALA A 33 5.16 -3.08 5.82
CA ALA A 33 4.23 -2.16 5.18
C ALA A 33 4.57 -1.98 3.70
N ARG A 34 5.87 -1.85 3.40
CA ARG A 34 6.37 -1.72 2.03
C ARG A 34 6.00 -2.92 1.17
N GLN A 35 6.25 -4.14 1.66
CA GLN A 35 5.92 -5.37 0.94
C GLN A 35 4.41 -5.51 0.66
N LYS A 36 3.55 -5.13 1.62
CA LYS A 36 2.10 -5.14 1.42
C LYS A 36 1.63 -4.12 0.38
N ILE A 37 2.21 -2.93 0.39
CA ILE A 37 1.92 -1.87 -0.58
C ILE A 37 2.33 -2.33 -1.98
N ASP A 38 3.56 -2.84 -2.14
CA ASP A 38 4.06 -3.31 -3.45
C ASP A 38 3.20 -4.45 -4.01
N LYS A 39 2.77 -5.40 -3.16
CA LYS A 39 1.86 -6.48 -3.57
C LYS A 39 0.49 -5.95 -3.99
N ALA A 40 -0.04 -4.93 -3.31
CA ALA A 40 -1.32 -4.32 -3.65
C ALA A 40 -1.25 -3.58 -4.99
N LEU A 41 -0.17 -2.83 -5.21
CA LEU A 41 0.08 -2.10 -6.46
C LEU A 41 0.27 -3.06 -7.64
N LEU A 42 1.04 -4.13 -7.45
CA LEU A 42 1.25 -5.17 -8.48
C LEU A 42 -0.10 -5.77 -8.90
N ARG A 43 -0.90 -6.23 -7.94
CA ARG A 43 -2.25 -6.78 -8.21
C ARG A 43 -3.11 -5.78 -8.98
N ASN A 44 -3.09 -4.51 -8.58
CA ASN A 44 -3.92 -3.48 -9.21
C ASN A 44 -3.44 -3.16 -10.63
N SER A 45 -2.12 -3.24 -10.88
CA SER A 45 -1.53 -3.11 -12.22
C SER A 45 -1.90 -4.28 -13.14
N GLU A 46 -1.99 -5.50 -12.60
CA GLU A 46 -2.47 -6.66 -13.34
C GLU A 46 -3.96 -6.50 -13.70
N LEU A 47 -4.78 -6.04 -12.76
CA LEU A 47 -6.20 -5.76 -12.98
C LEU A 47 -6.47 -4.66 -14.01
N SER A 48 -5.60 -3.65 -14.11
CA SER A 48 -5.75 -2.59 -15.11
C SER A 48 -5.35 -3.02 -16.52
N THR A 49 -4.52 -4.05 -16.64
CA THR A 49 -4.00 -4.54 -17.93
C THR A 49 -4.97 -5.53 -18.61
N ASP A 50 -5.96 -6.06 -17.88
CA ASP A 50 -6.99 -6.99 -18.37
C ASP A 50 -8.16 -6.28 -19.09
N LYS A 51 -7.97 -5.05 -19.59
CA LYS A 51 -8.95 -4.31 -20.40
C LYS A 51 -8.37 -3.91 -21.74
#